data_AF-A0ABD3EMB2-F1
#
_entry.id   AF-A0ABD3EMB2-F1
#
_cell.length_a   1.000
_cell.length_b   1.000
_cell.length_c   1.000
_cell.angle_alpha   90.00
_cell.angle_beta   90.00
_cell.angle_gamma   90.00
#
_symmetry.space_group_name_H-M   'P 1'
#
loop_
_entity.id
_entity.type
_entity.pdbx_description
1 polymer ?
#
loop_
_entity_poly.entity_id
_entity_poly.type
_entity_poly.pdbx_seq_one_letter_code
_entity_poly.pdbx_strand_id
1 'polypeptide(L)'
;MVVKAKVIAIGGELVLRVLGCKSKRITVTHKKTLVKSKLQIISSYTDAADGLVTHGWITKIQKHGCFVRFYNGVQGLAPRI
;
A
#
# COMPACT_ATOMS: atom_id res chain seq x y z
N MET A 1 10.98 -7.43 1.55
CA MET A 1 10.50 -6.54 0.45
C MET A 1 11.39 -5.31 0.40
N VAL A 2 12.46 -5.33 -0.40
CA VAL A 2 13.42 -4.21 -0.48
C VAL A 2 12.80 -3.09 -1.32
N VAL A 3 12.64 -1.90 -0.75
CA VAL A 3 12.17 -0.72 -1.49
C VAL A 3 13.42 0.00 -1.99
N LYS A 4 13.76 -0.14 -3.28
CA LYS A 4 14.78 0.72 -3.90
C LYS A 4 14.19 2.12 -4.07
N ALA A 5 14.78 3.10 -3.41
CA ALA A 5 14.51 4.50 -3.69
C ALA A 5 15.00 4.80 -5.11
N LYS A 6 14.07 5.17 -6.01
CA LYS A 6 14.43 5.66 -7.33
C LYS A 6 14.36 7.18 -7.29
N VAL A 7 15.49 7.82 -7.49
CA VAL A 7 15.57 9.28 -7.64
C VAL A 7 14.86 9.65 -8.94
N ILE A 8 13.92 10.59 -8.85
CA ILE A 8 13.11 11.05 -9.98
C ILE A 8 13.78 12.31 -10.53
N ALA A 9 13.99 12.36 -11.84
CA ALA A 9 14.52 13.56 -12.50
C ALA A 9 13.44 14.65 -12.54
N ILE A 10 13.86 15.89 -12.29
CA ILE A 10 12.97 17.07 -12.35
C ILE A 10 12.52 17.25 -13.81
N GLY A 11 11.20 17.40 -14.03
CA GLY A 11 10.60 17.53 -15.37
C GLY A 11 10.18 16.21 -16.02
N GLY A 12 10.40 15.06 -15.38
CA GLY A 12 9.89 13.78 -15.87
C GLY A 12 8.42 13.57 -15.52
N GLU A 13 7.62 13.17 -16.50
CA GLU A 13 6.25 12.69 -16.24
C GLU A 13 6.30 11.29 -15.63
N LEU A 14 5.53 11.08 -14.56
CA LEU A 14 5.50 9.82 -13.83
C LEU A 14 4.07 9.45 -13.46
N VAL A 15 3.64 8.26 -13.89
CA VAL A 15 2.33 7.72 -13.51
C VAL A 15 2.43 7.14 -12.10
N LEU A 16 1.79 7.82 -11.15
CA LEU A 16 1.76 7.44 -9.73
C LEU A 16 0.36 6.97 -9.34
N ARG A 17 0.29 5.98 -8.44
CA ARG A 17 -0.99 5.55 -7.86
C ARG A 17 -1.19 6.18 -6.50
N VAL A 18 -2.35 6.78 -6.28
CA VAL A 18 -2.69 7.42 -5.01
C VAL A 18 -2.96 6.34 -3.96
N LEU A 19 -2.19 6.35 -2.88
CA LEU A 19 -2.39 5.47 -1.72
C LEU A 19 -3.42 6.03 -0.75
N GLY A 20 -3.55 7.35 -0.64
CA GLY A 20 -4.52 7.97 0.24
C GLY A 20 -4.41 9.49 0.23
N CYS A 21 -5.51 10.15 0.56
CA CYS A 21 -5.57 11.60 0.69
C CYS A 21 -5.90 11.93 2.14
N LYS A 22 -5.00 12.64 2.83
CA LYS A 22 -5.22 13.11 4.19
C LYS A 22 -5.15 14.63 4.22
N SER A 23 -6.32 15.27 4.29
CA SER A 23 -6.48 16.72 4.24
C SER A 23 -5.75 17.34 3.04
N LYS A 24 -4.61 18.00 3.26
CA LYS A 24 -3.78 18.65 2.22
C LYS A 24 -2.57 17.81 1.79
N ARG A 25 -2.49 16.54 2.20
CA ARG A 25 -1.37 15.64 1.91
C ARG A 25 -1.86 14.42 1.13
N ILE A 26 -1.39 14.29 -0.10
CA ILE A 26 -1.64 13.13 -0.94
C ILE A 26 -0.43 12.19 -0.80
N THR A 27 -0.68 10.96 -0.40
CA THR A 27 0.33 9.90 -0.38
C THR A 27 0.22 9.12 -1.68
N VAL A 28 1.31 9.02 -2.41
CA VAL A 28 1.37 8.32 -3.70
C VAL A 28 2.46 7.25 -3.70
N THR A 29 2.32 6.24 -4.55
CA THR A 29 3.32 5.19 -4.74
C THR A 29 3.67 5.03 -6.21
N HIS A 30 4.97 4.87 -6.48
CA HIS A 30 5.48 4.45 -7.78
C HIS A 30 5.88 2.96 -7.80
N LYS A 31 5.44 2.19 -6.80
CA LYS A 31 5.81 0.79 -6.73
C LYS A 31 5.14 0.05 -7.88
N LYS A 32 5.94 -0.41 -8.86
CA LYS A 32 5.44 -1.04 -10.10
C LYS A 32 4.38 -2.12 -9.85
N THR A 33 4.53 -2.90 -8.77
CA THR A 33 3.57 -3.94 -8.39
C THR A 33 2.21 -3.36 -8.00
N LEU A 34 2.16 -2.26 -7.24
CA LEU A 34 0.91 -1.61 -6.84
C LEU A 34 0.32 -0.76 -7.98
N VAL A 35 1.17 -0.12 -8.77
CA VAL A 35 0.74 0.71 -9.91
C VAL A 35 0.11 -0.15 -11.00
N LYS A 36 0.72 -1.29 -11.35
CA LYS A 36 0.21 -2.20 -12.39
C LYS A 36 -0.84 -3.20 -11.90
N SER A 37 -1.14 -3.24 -10.61
CA SER A 37 -2.07 -4.25 -10.12
C SER A 37 -3.51 -3.97 -10.52
N LYS A 38 -4.18 -5.05 -10.94
CA LYS A 38 -5.61 -5.12 -11.24
C LYS A 38 -6.45 -5.65 -10.08
N LEU A 39 -5.84 -6.02 -8.95
CA LEU A 39 -6.58 -6.52 -7.78
C LEU A 39 -7.37 -5.40 -7.11
N GLN A 40 -8.43 -5.80 -6.40
CA GLN A 40 -9.28 -4.87 -5.65
C GLN A 40 -8.47 -4.15 -4.58
N ILE A 41 -8.89 -2.92 -4.27
CA ILE A 41 -8.23 -2.07 -3.27
C ILE A 41 -9.10 -2.02 -2.02
N ILE A 42 -8.48 -2.26 -0.86
CA ILE A 42 -9.10 -1.98 0.43
C ILE A 42 -8.75 -0.54 0.83
N SER A 43 -9.75 0.33 0.85
CA SER A 43 -9.63 1.74 1.21
C SER A 43 -10.36 2.11 2.50
N SER A 44 -11.30 1.26 2.92
CA SER A 44 -12.03 1.33 4.18
C SER A 44 -12.02 -0.04 4.85
N TYR A 45 -12.23 -0.08 6.17
CA TYR A 45 -12.40 -1.34 6.90
C TYR A 45 -13.69 -2.08 6.49
N THR A 46 -14.67 -1.36 5.93
CA THR A 46 -15.90 -1.95 5.37
C THR A 46 -15.66 -2.74 4.09
N ASP A 47 -14.57 -2.44 3.36
CA ASP A 47 -14.21 -3.12 2.13
C ASP A 47 -13.52 -4.47 2.43
N ALA A 48 -13.15 -4.71 3.69
CA ALA A 48 -12.53 -5.96 4.10
C ALA A 48 -13.61 -7.06 4.18
N ALA A 49 -13.55 -7.99 3.22
CA ALA A 49 -14.38 -9.19 3.18
C ALA A 49 -13.51 -10.44 3.27
N ASP A 50 -14.06 -11.50 3.85
CA ASP A 50 -13.38 -12.80 3.92
C ASP A 50 -13.12 -13.35 2.51
N GLY A 51 -11.91 -13.87 2.30
CA GLY A 51 -11.48 -14.38 0.99
C GLY A 51 -11.04 -13.30 -0.02
N LEU A 52 -11.11 -12.01 0.34
CA LEU A 52 -10.65 -10.94 -0.54
C LEU A 52 -9.13 -10.92 -0.67
N VAL A 53 -8.64 -11.00 -1.91
CA VAL A 53 -7.20 -10.89 -2.21
C VAL A 53 -6.89 -9.50 -2.76
N THR A 54 -6.11 -8.73 -2.01
CA THR A 54 -5.64 -7.39 -2.39
C THR A 54 -4.13 -7.27 -2.26
N HIS A 55 -3.54 -6.22 -2.83
CA HIS A 55 -2.15 -5.89 -2.54
C HIS A 55 -2.05 -4.91 -1.38
N GLY A 56 -1.37 -5.37 -0.33
CA GLY A 56 -0.82 -4.52 0.72
C GLY A 56 0.70 -4.41 0.64
N TRP A 57 1.26 -3.65 1.56
CA TRP A 57 2.69 -3.68 1.85
C TRP A 57 2.92 -3.82 3.34
N ILE A 58 4.01 -4.50 3.70
CA ILE A 58 4.38 -4.68 5.10
C ILE A 58 4.95 -3.36 5.63
N THR A 59 4.41 -2.87 6.74
CA THR A 59 4.90 -1.67 7.43
C THR A 59 5.79 -2.01 8.60
N LYS A 60 5.47 -3.07 9.34
CA LYS A 60 6.23 -3.48 10.51
C LYS A 60 6.21 -4.99 10.65
N ILE A 61 7.36 -5.56 10.97
CA ILE A 61 7.49 -6.99 11.30
C ILE A 61 7.83 -7.07 12.78
N GLN A 62 7.04 -7.81 13.54
CA GLN A 62 7.22 -8.02 14.97
C GLN A 62 7.21 -9.53 15.27
N LYS A 63 7.64 -9.91 16.48
CA LYS A 63 7.67 -11.34 16.88
C LYS A 63 6.27 -11.99 16.81
N HIS A 64 5.22 -11.24 17.12
CA HIS A 64 3.83 -11.70 17.09
C HIS A 64 3.18 -11.69 15.70
N GLY A 65 3.83 -11.13 14.68
CA GLY A 65 3.25 -11.06 13.33
C GLY A 65 3.72 -9.87 12.50
N CYS A 66 3.14 -9.75 11.31
CA CYS A 66 3.43 -8.68 10.36
C CYS A 66 2.25 -7.71 10.26
N PHE A 67 2.52 -6.42 10.36
CA PHE A 67 1.55 -5.37 10.05
C PHE A 67 1.57 -5.10 8.56
N VAL A 68 0.42 -5.33 7.93
CA VAL A 68 0.20 -5.06 6.51
C VAL A 68 -0.66 -3.81 6.41
N ARG A 69 -0.22 -2.85 5.60
CA ARG A 69 -0.96 -1.62 5.33
C ARG A 69 -1.49 -1.61 3.92
N PHE A 70 -2.66 -1.03 3.78
CA PHE A 70 -3.43 -0.85 2.55
C PHE A 70 -3.69 0.63 2.30
N TYR A 71 -4.59 0.92 1.37
CA TYR A 71 -4.91 2.27 0.97
C TYR A 71 -5.65 3.01 2.09
N ASN A 72 -5.61 4.34 2.02
CA ASN A 72 -6.22 5.27 2.94
C ASN A 72 -5.85 5.06 4.43
N GLY A 73 -4.71 4.42 4.68
CA GLY A 73 -4.24 4.18 6.04
C GLY A 73 -4.84 2.96 6.73
N VAL A 74 -5.69 2.17 6.05
CA VAL A 74 -6.19 0.88 6.55
C VAL A 74 -5.02 -0.05 6.81
N GLN A 75 -5.07 -0.79 7.92
CA GLN A 75 -4.02 -1.73 8.34
C GLN A 75 -4.62 -3.00 8.91
N GLY A 76 -3.92 -4.12 8.71
CA GLY A 76 -4.24 -5.42 9.29
C GLY A 76 -3.00 -6.06 9.91
N LEU A 77 -3.22 -6.89 10.93
CA LEU A 77 -2.19 -7.72 11.53
C LEU A 77 -2.31 -9.14 10.96
N ALA A 78 -1.23 -9.62 10.34
CA ALA A 78 -1.07 -11.02 10.00
C ALA A 78 -0.31 -11.69 11.16
N PRO A 79 -0.99 -12.44 12.06
CA PRO A 79 -0.33 -13.12 13.16
C PRO A 79 0.62 -14.19 12.63
N ARG A 80 1.72 -14.41 13.37
CA ARG A 80 2.58 -15.58 13.13
C ARG A 80 2.02 -16.73 13.96
N ILE A 81 1.30 -17.63 13.29
CA ILE A 81 0.79 -18.90 13.85
C ILE A 81 1.95 -19.89 13.95
#